data_AF-A0A1J5D344-F1
#
_entry.id   AF-A0A1J5D344-F1
#
_cell.length_a   1.000
_cell.length_b   1.000
_cell.length_c   1.000
_cell.angle_alpha   90.00
_cell.angle_beta   90.00
_cell.angle_gamma   90.00
#
_symmetry.space_group_name_H-M   'P 1'
#
loop_
_entity.id
_entity.type
_entity.pdbx_description
1 polymer ?
#
loop_
_entity_poly.entity_id
_entity_poly.type
_entity_poly.pdbx_seq_one_letter_code
_entity_poly.pdbx_strand_id
1 'polypeptide(L)'
;MEKFIFIITVLLCVAISACAPIISPELRREVKEEITLSQVRKDPDPCKGKVVIWGGKIVGAANKREGTLIEVLQLPLNRSDRPKEVDTSEGRFLILHPDYLDVAIYRQGREITVAGEVQGVKTLPLGEIEYIYPFLKAKKIHLWELRPETIKVYHEYPLYPYWRPYWRGYPYW
;
A
#
# COMPACT_ATOMS: atom_id res chain seq x y z
N MET A 1 26.42 30.81 25.20
CA MET A 1 26.40 30.57 23.73
C MET A 1 26.50 29.09 23.40
N GLU A 2 27.42 28.32 24.00
CA GLU A 2 27.56 26.88 23.73
C GLU A 2 26.31 26.03 24.00
N LYS A 3 25.57 26.31 25.07
CA LYS A 3 24.29 25.63 25.36
C LYS A 3 23.23 25.90 24.29
N PHE A 4 23.25 27.08 23.67
CA PHE A 4 22.30 27.48 22.63
C PHE A 4 22.64 26.81 21.29
N ILE A 5 23.94 26.70 20.98
CA ILE A 5 24.45 25.93 19.84
C ILE A 5 24.12 24.45 20.00
N PHE A 6 24.31 23.88 21.19
CA PHE A 6 23.97 22.48 21.46
C PHE A 6 22.46 22.20 21.29
N ILE A 7 21.60 23.10 21.79
CA ILE A 7 20.15 22.98 21.62
C ILE A 7 19.76 23.09 20.14
N ILE A 8 20.34 24.02 19.38
CA ILE A 8 20.08 24.17 17.94
C ILE A 8 20.55 22.92 17.17
N THR A 9 21.71 22.36 17.50
CA THR A 9 22.22 21.13 16.86
C THR A 9 21.33 19.92 17.17
N VAL A 10 20.86 19.77 18.41
CA VAL A 10 19.92 18.69 18.79
C VAL A 10 18.56 18.88 18.09
N LEU A 11 18.04 20.12 18.03
CA LEU A 11 16.78 20.42 17.33
C LEU A 11 16.88 20.13 15.82
N LEU A 12 18.04 20.41 15.22
CA LEU A 12 18.32 20.12 13.81
C LEU A 12 18.41 18.61 13.54
N CYS A 13 19.03 17.83 14.43
CA CYS A 13 19.08 16.37 14.31
C CYS A 13 17.70 15.71 14.42
N VAL A 14 16.82 16.25 15.28
CA VAL A 14 15.42 15.76 15.40
C VAL A 14 14.61 16.11 14.14
N ALA A 15 14.86 17.27 13.52
CA ALA A 15 14.17 17.70 12.30
C ALA A 15 14.50 16.85 11.05
N ILE A 16 15.62 16.11 11.04
CA ILE A 16 16.03 15.25 9.92
C ILE A 16 15.53 13.80 10.09
N SER A 17 14.69 13.52 11.09
CA SER A 17 13.96 12.24 11.20
C SER A 17 12.82 12.12 10.16
N ALA A 18 13.09 12.52 8.91
CA ALA A 18 12.20 12.29 7.79
C ALA A 18 12.15 10.78 7.49
N CYS A 19 10.94 10.24 7.40
CA CYS A 19 10.66 8.82 7.19
C CYS A 19 11.53 8.22 6.08
N ALA A 20 12.14 7.06 6.35
CA ALA A 20 12.84 6.30 5.31
C ALA A 20 11.83 5.94 4.20
N PRO A 21 12.12 6.27 2.93
CA PRO A 21 11.21 5.96 1.84
C PRO A 21 11.14 4.45 1.64
N ILE A 22 9.93 3.97 1.35
CA ILE A 22 9.63 2.53 1.24
C ILE A 22 10.34 1.88 0.05
N ILE A 23 10.32 2.59 -1.08
CA ILE A 23 11.17 2.30 -2.22
C ILE A 23 12.37 3.25 -2.14
N SER A 24 13.57 2.70 -2.21
CA SER A 24 14.79 3.48 -2.07
C SER A 24 14.89 4.54 -3.18
N PRO A 25 15.52 5.70 -2.92
CA PRO A 25 15.69 6.75 -3.92
C PRO A 25 16.41 6.26 -5.18
N GLU A 26 17.37 5.34 -5.02
CA GLU A 26 18.13 4.73 -6.12
C GLU A 26 17.20 3.95 -7.03
N LEU A 27 16.36 3.08 -6.47
CA LEU A 27 15.45 2.25 -7.25
C LEU A 27 14.33 3.08 -7.90
N ARG A 28 13.89 4.15 -7.24
CA ARG A 28 12.96 5.14 -7.83
C ARG A 28 13.57 5.85 -9.05
N ARG A 29 14.87 6.16 -9.04
CA ARG A 29 15.55 6.78 -10.19
C ARG A 29 15.64 5.86 -11.40
N GLU A 30 15.55 4.54 -11.22
CA GLU A 30 15.48 3.58 -12.32
C GLU A 30 14.13 3.63 -13.06
N VAL A 31 13.08 4.13 -12.42
CA VAL A 31 11.77 4.34 -13.04
C VAL A 31 11.84 5.57 -13.95
N LYS A 32 12.08 5.34 -15.24
CA LYS A 32 12.21 6.42 -16.24
C LYS A 32 10.87 6.97 -16.70
N GLU A 33 9.85 6.12 -16.72
CA GLU A 33 8.53 6.40 -17.27
C GLU A 33 7.47 5.73 -16.40
N GLU A 34 6.31 6.37 -16.26
CA GLU A 34 5.16 5.76 -15.60
C GLU A 34 4.47 4.79 -16.56
N ILE A 35 4.68 3.49 -16.33
CA ILE A 35 4.11 2.41 -17.15
C ILE A 35 2.96 1.76 -16.38
N THR A 36 1.80 1.70 -17.01
CA THR A 36 0.56 1.11 -16.48
C THR A 36 0.45 -0.38 -16.81
N LEU A 37 -0.41 -1.12 -16.09
CA LEU A 37 -0.69 -2.52 -16.42
C LEU A 37 -1.32 -2.65 -17.81
N SER A 38 -2.22 -1.72 -18.14
CA SER A 38 -2.92 -1.71 -19.41
C SER A 38 -1.96 -1.55 -20.59
N GLN A 39 -0.93 -0.72 -20.46
CA GLN A 39 0.14 -0.59 -21.47
C GLN A 39 0.90 -1.90 -21.66
N VAL A 40 1.39 -2.52 -20.58
CA VAL A 40 2.14 -3.79 -20.68
C VAL A 40 1.29 -4.90 -21.27
N ARG A 41 -0.01 -4.95 -20.96
CA ARG A 41 -0.93 -5.95 -21.50
C ARG A 41 -1.19 -5.75 -23.00
N LYS A 42 -1.26 -4.50 -23.47
CA LYS A 42 -1.54 -4.18 -24.88
C LYS A 42 -0.30 -4.36 -25.76
N ASP A 43 0.85 -3.90 -25.29
CA ASP A 43 2.11 -3.95 -26.03
C ASP A 43 3.29 -4.18 -25.06
N PRO A 44 3.63 -5.46 -24.77
CA PRO A 44 4.61 -5.78 -23.74
C PRO A 44 6.07 -5.52 -24.16
N ASP A 45 6.39 -5.58 -25.45
CA ASP A 45 7.76 -5.53 -25.94
C ASP A 45 8.49 -4.23 -25.61
N PRO A 46 7.93 -3.02 -25.81
CA PRO A 46 8.58 -1.77 -25.40
C PRO A 46 8.65 -1.58 -23.88
N CYS A 47 7.92 -2.38 -23.10
CA CYS A 47 7.91 -2.30 -21.64
C CYS A 47 8.93 -3.23 -20.99
N LYS A 48 9.35 -4.32 -21.65
CA LYS A 48 10.30 -5.29 -21.11
C LYS A 48 11.61 -4.64 -20.67
N GLY A 49 12.14 -5.08 -19.53
CA GLY A 49 13.37 -4.55 -18.95
C GLY A 49 13.23 -3.20 -18.23
N LYS A 50 12.08 -2.51 -18.37
CA LYS A 50 11.83 -1.26 -17.63
C LYS A 50 11.42 -1.55 -16.20
N VAL A 51 11.86 -0.68 -15.29
CA VAL A 51 11.52 -0.76 -13.86
C VAL A 51 10.26 0.04 -13.59
N VAL A 52 9.34 -0.55 -12.84
CA VAL A 52 8.05 0.04 -12.45
C VAL A 52 7.85 -0.06 -10.95
N ILE A 53 7.01 0.81 -10.39
CA ILE A 53 6.51 0.71 -9.03
C ILE A 53 5.01 0.52 -9.10
N TRP A 54 4.53 -0.67 -8.73
CA TRP A 54 3.12 -1.00 -8.65
C TRP A 54 2.78 -1.45 -7.25
N GLY A 55 1.50 -1.38 -6.88
CA GLY A 55 1.05 -1.94 -5.62
C GLY A 55 -0.38 -2.41 -5.71
N GLY A 56 -0.81 -3.03 -4.64
CA GLY A 56 -2.10 -3.69 -4.62
C GLY A 56 -2.29 -4.58 -3.43
N LYS A 57 -3.32 -5.42 -3.53
CA LYS A 57 -3.68 -6.42 -2.53
C LYS A 57 -3.38 -7.80 -3.06
N ILE A 58 -2.72 -8.64 -2.25
CA ILE A 58 -2.40 -10.01 -2.61
C ILE A 58 -3.71 -10.80 -2.76
N VAL A 59 -3.86 -11.46 -3.90
CA VAL A 59 -4.98 -12.38 -4.17
C VAL A 59 -4.55 -13.82 -3.91
N GLY A 60 -3.29 -14.15 -4.20
CA GLY A 60 -2.70 -15.45 -3.91
C GLY A 60 -1.17 -15.41 -3.95
N ALA A 61 -0.54 -16.37 -3.28
CA ALA A 61 0.91 -16.56 -3.32
C ALA A 61 1.23 -18.06 -3.32
N ALA A 62 2.27 -18.45 -4.07
CA ALA A 62 2.71 -19.83 -4.15
C ALA A 62 4.22 -19.91 -4.36
N ASN A 63 4.88 -20.81 -3.63
CA ASN A 63 6.27 -21.15 -3.88
C ASN A 63 6.36 -22.04 -5.12
N LYS A 64 7.19 -21.63 -6.07
CA LYS A 64 7.51 -22.32 -7.32
C LYS A 64 9.00 -22.67 -7.33
N ARG A 65 9.44 -23.43 -8.34
CA ARG A 65 10.87 -23.81 -8.46
C ARG A 65 11.76 -22.58 -8.66
N GLU A 66 11.23 -21.55 -9.30
CA GLU A 66 11.93 -20.32 -9.66
C GLU A 66 11.89 -19.25 -8.55
N GLY A 67 11.21 -19.51 -7.43
CA GLY A 67 11.01 -18.58 -6.32
C GLY A 67 9.55 -18.43 -5.92
N THR A 68 9.19 -17.31 -5.29
CA THR A 68 7.82 -17.04 -4.85
C THR A 68 7.03 -16.29 -5.90
N LEU A 69 5.96 -16.90 -6.41
CA LEU A 69 5.02 -16.24 -7.31
C LEU A 69 3.87 -15.63 -6.50
N ILE A 70 3.64 -14.34 -6.66
CA ILE A 70 2.57 -13.59 -5.99
C ILE A 70 1.65 -13.01 -7.05
N GLU A 71 0.35 -13.29 -6.91
CA GLU A 71 -0.71 -12.68 -7.70
C GLU A 71 -1.32 -11.51 -6.92
N VAL A 72 -1.38 -10.34 -7.57
CA VAL A 72 -1.77 -9.10 -6.94
C VAL A 72 -2.87 -8.42 -7.75
N LEU A 73 -3.94 -8.01 -7.08
CA LEU A 73 -4.93 -7.09 -7.62
C LEU A 73 -4.34 -5.68 -7.49
N GLN A 74 -4.08 -5.02 -8.62
CA GLN A 74 -3.50 -3.70 -8.62
C GLN A 74 -4.45 -2.69 -7.99
N LEU A 75 -3.90 -1.79 -7.18
CA LEU A 75 -4.61 -0.64 -6.63
C LEU A 75 -3.72 0.59 -6.79
N PRO A 76 -4.30 1.77 -7.07
CA PRO A 76 -3.53 2.99 -7.18
C PRO A 76 -2.82 3.31 -5.86
N LEU A 77 -1.58 3.77 -5.96
CA LEU A 77 -0.77 4.13 -4.80
C LEU A 77 -1.07 5.55 -4.30
N ASN A 78 -0.92 5.78 -3.00
CA ASN A 78 -0.95 7.11 -2.40
C ASN A 78 0.46 7.75 -2.40
N ARG A 79 0.60 8.95 -1.83
CA ARG A 79 1.89 9.67 -1.78
C ARG A 79 2.98 8.94 -0.98
N SER A 80 2.59 8.00 -0.13
CA SER A 80 3.48 7.15 0.66
C SER A 80 3.70 5.78 0.01
N ASP A 81 3.36 5.62 -1.27
CA ASP A 81 3.35 4.35 -2.00
C ASP A 81 2.44 3.25 -1.42
N ARG A 82 1.55 3.57 -0.48
CA ARG A 82 0.59 2.59 0.05
C ARG A 82 -0.57 2.44 -0.92
N PRO A 83 -1.04 1.23 -1.20
CA PRO A 83 -2.29 1.03 -1.93
C PRO A 83 -3.44 1.84 -1.32
N LYS A 84 -4.24 2.52 -2.15
CA LYS A 84 -5.45 3.22 -1.69
C LYS A 84 -6.57 2.21 -1.40
N GLU A 85 -7.44 2.54 -0.44
CA GLU A 85 -8.69 1.81 -0.18
C GLU A 85 -9.76 2.29 -1.15
N VAL A 86 -9.68 1.79 -2.39
CA VAL A 86 -10.64 2.07 -3.47
C VAL A 86 -10.94 0.78 -4.23
N ASP A 87 -12.09 0.76 -4.90
CA ASP A 87 -12.52 -0.40 -5.71
C ASP A 87 -12.07 -0.30 -7.18
N THR A 88 -11.34 0.78 -7.54
CA THR A 88 -10.78 0.96 -8.89
C THR A 88 -9.45 0.22 -9.05
N SER A 89 -9.35 -0.61 -10.08
CA SER A 89 -8.16 -1.41 -10.40
C SER A 89 -7.91 -1.47 -11.91
N GLU A 90 -6.64 -1.51 -12.32
CA GLU A 90 -6.24 -1.83 -13.70
C GLU A 90 -6.22 -3.34 -14.00
N GLY A 91 -6.51 -4.17 -13.00
CA GLY A 91 -6.57 -5.63 -13.09
C GLY A 91 -5.52 -6.31 -12.22
N ARG A 92 -5.22 -7.57 -12.57
CA ARG A 92 -4.25 -8.40 -11.85
C ARG A 92 -2.92 -8.48 -12.56
N PHE A 93 -1.85 -8.61 -11.79
CA PHE A 93 -0.49 -8.82 -12.27
C PHE A 93 0.23 -9.85 -11.42
N LEU A 94 1.31 -10.40 -11.97
CA LEU A 94 2.12 -11.42 -11.33
C LEU A 94 3.49 -10.87 -10.97
N ILE A 95 3.99 -11.26 -9.82
CA ILE A 95 5.31 -10.91 -9.32
C ILE A 95 6.06 -12.21 -9.04
N LEU A 96 7.24 -12.38 -9.60
CA LEU A 96 8.19 -13.41 -9.18
C LEU A 96 9.28 -12.78 -8.31
N HIS A 97 9.31 -13.19 -7.05
CA HIS A 97 10.44 -12.93 -6.17
C HIS A 97 11.43 -14.10 -6.27
N PRO A 98 12.74 -13.87 -6.51
CA PRO A 98 13.69 -14.97 -6.73
C PRO A 98 13.89 -15.86 -5.50
N ASP A 99 13.74 -15.30 -4.31
CA ASP A 99 13.82 -16.07 -3.06
C ASP A 99 12.47 -16.63 -2.60
N TYR A 100 12.53 -17.63 -1.73
CA TYR A 100 11.38 -18.19 -1.04
C TYR A 100 10.93 -17.25 0.09
N LEU A 101 9.72 -16.71 -0.06
CA LEU A 101 9.02 -15.93 0.95
C LEU A 101 7.99 -16.85 1.60
N ASP A 102 7.73 -16.64 2.89
CA ASP A 102 6.69 -17.40 3.57
C ASP A 102 5.30 -16.94 3.10
N VAL A 103 4.60 -17.81 2.36
CA VAL A 103 3.26 -17.53 1.82
C VAL A 103 2.19 -17.37 2.91
N ALA A 104 2.43 -17.84 4.14
CA ALA A 104 1.56 -17.55 5.27
C ALA A 104 1.69 -16.09 5.73
N ILE A 105 2.85 -15.47 5.55
CA ILE A 105 3.07 -14.04 5.81
C ILE A 105 2.54 -13.20 4.64
N TYR A 106 2.88 -13.59 3.40
CA TYR A 106 2.42 -13.00 2.15
C TYR A 106 1.06 -13.57 1.71
N ARG A 107 0.15 -13.72 2.67
CA ARG A 107 -1.17 -14.30 2.45
C ARG A 107 -2.13 -13.33 1.75
N GLN A 108 -3.21 -13.90 1.22
CA GLN A 108 -4.31 -13.14 0.62
C GLN A 108 -4.81 -12.02 1.55
N GLY A 109 -5.13 -10.87 0.95
CA GLY A 109 -5.65 -9.69 1.65
C GLY A 109 -4.59 -8.72 2.14
N ARG A 110 -3.31 -9.13 2.20
CA ARG A 110 -2.21 -8.22 2.55
C ARG A 110 -1.96 -7.20 1.46
N GLU A 111 -1.55 -6.00 1.85
CA GLU A 111 -1.17 -4.93 0.94
C GLU A 111 0.33 -4.98 0.68
N ILE A 112 0.71 -4.81 -0.58
CA ILE A 112 2.11 -4.71 -0.98
C ILE A 112 2.34 -3.58 -1.96
N THR A 113 3.59 -3.12 -1.97
CA THR A 113 4.16 -2.27 -3.01
C THR A 113 5.40 -2.98 -3.53
N VAL A 114 5.53 -3.08 -4.85
CA VAL A 114 6.66 -3.71 -5.51
C VAL A 114 7.33 -2.71 -6.43
N ALA A 115 8.66 -2.65 -6.33
CA ALA A 115 9.50 -2.13 -7.39
C ALA A 115 10.11 -3.33 -8.12
N GLY A 116 9.88 -3.42 -9.42
CA GLY A 116 10.22 -4.60 -10.20
C GLY A 116 10.43 -4.31 -11.67
N GLU A 117 11.10 -5.23 -12.34
CA GLU A 117 11.38 -5.16 -13.76
C GLU A 117 10.29 -5.90 -14.55
N VAL A 118 9.74 -5.25 -15.56
CA VAL A 118 8.74 -5.86 -16.45
C VAL A 118 9.40 -6.95 -17.29
N GLN A 119 8.88 -8.17 -17.21
CA GLN A 119 9.33 -9.33 -17.99
C GLN A 119 8.41 -9.59 -19.21
N GLY A 120 7.32 -8.84 -19.33
CA GLY A 120 6.30 -8.99 -20.37
C GLY A 120 4.98 -9.43 -19.77
N VAL A 121 4.34 -10.44 -20.36
CA VAL A 121 3.06 -10.99 -19.92
C VAL A 121 3.11 -12.50 -19.76
N LYS A 122 2.23 -13.04 -18.92
CA LYS A 122 1.94 -14.48 -18.81
C LYS A 122 0.44 -14.69 -18.95
N THR A 123 0.05 -15.64 -19.80
CA THR A 123 -1.35 -16.08 -19.90
C THR A 123 -1.55 -17.25 -18.95
N LEU A 124 -2.45 -17.09 -17.97
CA LEU A 124 -2.84 -18.14 -17.03
C LEU A 124 -4.36 -18.17 -16.88
N PRO A 125 -4.95 -19.31 -16.50
CA PRO A 125 -6.37 -19.38 -16.18
C PRO A 125 -6.74 -18.45 -15.02
N LEU A 126 -7.89 -17.80 -15.14
CA LEU A 126 -8.57 -17.05 -14.09
C LEU A 126 -10.01 -17.54 -14.03
N GLY A 127 -10.27 -18.54 -13.18
CA GLY A 127 -11.54 -19.27 -13.24
C GLY A 127 -11.65 -20.02 -14.58
N GLU A 128 -12.71 -19.74 -15.33
CA GLU A 128 -13.00 -20.40 -16.61
C GLU A 128 -12.43 -19.66 -17.83
N ILE A 129 -11.79 -18.50 -17.64
CA ILE A 129 -11.22 -17.69 -18.72
C ILE A 129 -9.69 -17.73 -18.72
N GLU A 130 -9.08 -17.49 -19.87
CA GLU A 130 -7.67 -17.13 -19.93
C GLU A 130 -7.48 -15.65 -19.61
N TYR A 131 -6.50 -15.33 -18.77
CA TYR A 131 -6.17 -13.96 -18.41
C TYR A 131 -4.70 -13.66 -18.67
N ILE A 132 -4.45 -12.52 -19.30
CA ILE A 132 -3.11 -12.03 -19.62
C ILE A 132 -2.62 -11.14 -18.48
N TYR A 133 -1.74 -11.69 -17.65
CA TYR A 133 -1.11 -11.00 -16.53
C TYR A 133 0.16 -10.28 -16.99
N PRO A 134 0.28 -8.95 -16.79
CA PRO A 134 1.59 -8.32 -16.73
C PRO A 134 2.46 -9.04 -15.69
N PHE A 135 3.72 -9.31 -16.04
CA PHE A 135 4.61 -10.12 -15.23
C PHE A 135 5.86 -9.34 -14.83
N LEU A 136 6.11 -9.26 -13.54
CA LEU A 136 7.27 -8.59 -12.95
C LEU A 136 8.25 -9.59 -12.34
N LYS A 137 9.54 -9.29 -12.47
CA LYS A 137 10.57 -9.82 -11.57
C LYS A 137 10.81 -8.78 -10.47
N ALA A 138 10.61 -9.16 -9.22
CA ALA A 138 10.75 -8.24 -8.09
C ALA A 138 12.22 -7.86 -7.87
N LYS A 139 12.48 -6.56 -7.68
CA LYS A 139 13.73 -6.03 -7.12
C LYS A 139 13.56 -5.72 -5.63
N LYS A 140 12.40 -5.18 -5.25
CA LYS A 140 12.02 -4.91 -3.87
C LYS A 140 10.53 -5.11 -3.70
N ILE A 141 10.13 -5.84 -2.66
CA ILE A 141 8.74 -5.90 -2.20
C ILE A 141 8.68 -5.30 -0.81
N HIS A 142 7.73 -4.40 -0.60
CA HIS A 142 7.34 -3.91 0.70
C HIS A 142 5.98 -4.49 1.07
N LEU A 143 5.95 -5.19 2.20
CA LEU A 143 4.72 -5.74 2.79
C LEU A 143 4.23 -4.79 3.87
N TRP A 144 3.03 -4.25 3.68
CA TRP A 144 2.45 -3.32 4.64
C TRP A 144 1.92 -4.05 5.87
N GLU A 145 2.00 -3.37 7.01
CA GLU A 145 1.27 -3.76 8.21
C GLU A 145 -0.24 -3.70 7.97
N LEU A 146 -0.98 -4.54 8.69
CA LEU A 146 -2.43 -4.52 8.65
C LEU A 146 -2.92 -3.14 9.10
N ARG A 147 -3.93 -2.61 8.40
CA ARG A 147 -4.59 -1.38 8.86
C ARG A 147 -5.27 -1.67 10.19
N PRO A 148 -5.18 -0.77 11.18
CA PRO A 148 -5.96 -0.90 12.39
C PRO A 148 -7.45 -0.85 12.01
N GLU A 149 -8.24 -1.77 12.57
CA GLU A 149 -9.69 -1.74 12.41
C GLU A 149 -10.21 -0.45 13.03
N THR A 150 -10.75 0.44 12.17
CA THR A 150 -11.30 1.70 12.65
C THR A 150 -12.73 1.44 13.11
N ILE A 151 -12.90 1.12 14.39
CA ILE A 151 -14.23 0.99 14.98
C ILE A 151 -14.80 2.41 15.10
N LYS A 152 -15.76 2.76 14.25
CA LYS A 152 -16.54 4.00 14.40
C LYS A 152 -17.48 3.82 15.59
N VAL A 153 -17.02 4.19 16.78
CA VAL A 153 -17.87 4.26 17.97
C VAL A 153 -18.73 5.50 17.83
N TYR A 154 -19.99 5.31 17.43
CA TYR A 154 -20.99 6.35 17.53
C TYR A 154 -21.35 6.50 19.00
N HIS A 155 -20.78 7.53 19.64
CA HIS A 155 -21.32 7.99 20.91
C HIS A 155 -22.66 8.64 20.61
N GLU A 156 -23.73 7.91 20.88
CA GLU A 156 -25.06 8.49 20.99
C GLU A 156 -25.02 9.43 22.19
N TYR A 157 -24.79 10.72 21.94
CA TYR A 157 -24.95 11.73 22.97
C TYR A 157 -26.39 11.62 23.47
N PRO A 158 -26.63 11.31 24.76
CA PRO A 158 -27.99 11.33 25.27
C PRO A 158 -28.56 12.71 24.99
N LEU A 159 -29.69 12.74 24.28
CA LEU A 159 -30.54 13.93 24.15
C LEU A 159 -30.80 14.42 25.57
N TYR A 160 -30.04 15.44 26.00
CA TYR A 160 -30.21 16.05 27.31
C TYR A 160 -31.68 16.46 27.41
N PRO A 161 -32.46 15.86 28.32
CA PRO A 161 -33.82 16.29 28.51
C PRO A 161 -33.76 17.73 29.01
N TYR A 162 -34.30 18.67 28.23
CA TYR A 162 -34.54 20.02 28.67
C TYR A 162 -35.67 20.02 29.71
N TRP A 163 -35.44 19.42 30.87
CA TRP A 163 -36.25 19.63 32.05
C TRP A 163 -35.74 20.90 32.71
N ARG A 164 -36.27 22.05 32.28
CA ARG A 164 -36.28 23.25 33.12
C ARG A 164 -37.38 23.06 34.17
N PRO A 165 -37.08 22.95 35.46
CA PRO A 165 -38.11 22.94 36.49
C PRO A 165 -38.62 24.37 36.67
N TYR A 166 -39.79 24.67 36.08
CA TYR A 166 -40.62 25.80 36.49
C TYR A 166 -41.49 25.38 37.68
N TRP A 167 -40.96 25.50 38.89
CA TRP A 167 -41.75 25.51 40.14
C TRP A 167 -41.13 26.58 41.05
N ARG A 168 -41.71 27.79 41.08
CA ARG A 168 -42.82 28.25 41.93
C ARG A 168 -42.46 28.29 43.43
N GLY A 169 -42.25 29.52 43.91
CA GLY A 169 -42.84 30.05 45.16
C GLY A 169 -42.23 29.58 46.48
N TYR A 170 -41.36 30.40 47.06
CA TYR A 170 -41.07 30.38 48.50
C TYR A 170 -42.25 31.00 49.27
N PRO A 171 -42.88 30.31 50.23
CA PRO A 171 -43.76 30.95 51.19
C PRO A 171 -42.93 31.61 52.30
N TYR A 172 -43.23 32.86 52.58
CA TYR A 172 -42.79 33.58 53.77
C TYR A 172 -43.49 33.02 55.00
N TRP A 173 -42.72 32.63 56.01
CA TRP A 173 -43.05 32.71 57.44
C TRP A 173 -41.77 33.00 58.21
#